data_AF-A0A7C1DB45-F1
#
_entry.id   AF-A0A7C1DB45-F1
#
_cell.length_a   1.000
_cell.length_b   1.000
_cell.length_c   1.000
_cell.angle_alpha   90.00
_cell.angle_beta   90.00
_cell.angle_gamma   90.00
#
_symmetry.space_group_name_H-M   'P 1'
#
loop_
_entity.id
_entity.type
_entity.pdbx_description
1 polymer ?
#
loop_
_entity_poly.entity_id
_entity_poly.type
_entity_poly.pdbx_seq_one_letter_code
_entity_poly.pdbx_strand_id
1 'polypeptide(L)'
;MAEIDIDKMLEESEKREKQKQLKQKVTKALIAASGAAAAVLVVFIFVMAIMGEKSVAYMPLGSGQKLLFNVKGKAPEEWQFDVKKHQVEGVECSALVMTNQGNFSTKQEYYRFEKKAGLILAAYSSNYGKKYKAGLVILPERIKQGMEFAAGTYNNREITGKISEKEELSTPMGVIEAFKVDYSGSRYFDRVVWYAKGYGPVKIIDRASREEKTLVSVKQ
;
A
#
# COMPACT_ATOMS: atom_id res chain seq x y z
N MET A 1 -68.03 -9.85 -48.61
CA MET A 1 -66.73 -10.50 -48.89
C MET A 1 -65.69 -9.67 -48.16
N ALA A 2 -65.10 -10.19 -47.09
CA ALA A 2 -63.95 -9.54 -46.49
C ALA A 2 -62.73 -9.94 -47.33
N GLU A 3 -62.25 -9.03 -48.18
CA GLU A 3 -60.96 -9.19 -48.84
C GLU A 3 -59.90 -9.21 -47.75
N ILE A 4 -59.34 -10.40 -47.49
CA ILE A 4 -58.16 -10.54 -46.66
C ILE A 4 -57.02 -9.97 -47.49
N ASP A 5 -56.52 -8.80 -47.07
CA ASP A 5 -55.42 -8.06 -47.68
C ASP A 5 -54.09 -8.79 -47.36
N ILE A 6 -53.84 -9.88 -48.09
CA ILE A 6 -52.71 -10.82 -47.91
C ILE A 6 -51.36 -10.09 -47.96
N ASP A 7 -51.27 -9.01 -48.74
CA ASP A 7 -50.04 -8.22 -48.90
C ASP A 7 -49.66 -7.45 -47.63
N LYS A 8 -50.65 -6.94 -46.87
CA LYS A 8 -50.39 -6.32 -45.56
C LYS A 8 -49.91 -7.32 -44.52
N MET A 9 -50.44 -8.54 -44.53
CA MET A 9 -50.02 -9.61 -43.61
C MET A 9 -48.58 -10.07 -43.89
N LEU A 10 -48.19 -10.15 -45.16
CA LEU A 10 -46.82 -10.48 -45.57
C LEU A 10 -45.83 -9.38 -45.16
N GLU A 11 -46.15 -8.11 -45.38
CA GLU A 11 -45.30 -6.99 -44.92
C GLU A 11 -45.14 -6.92 -43.40
N GLU A 12 -46.22 -7.16 -42.63
CA GLU A 12 -46.14 -7.20 -41.16
C GLU A 12 -45.32 -8.38 -40.66
N SER A 13 -45.38 -9.53 -41.35
CA SER A 13 -44.58 -10.72 -41.02
C SER A 13 -43.08 -10.47 -41.26
N GLU A 14 -42.72 -9.85 -42.39
CA GLU A 14 -41.33 -9.50 -42.70
C GLU A 14 -40.77 -8.46 -41.73
N LYS A 15 -41.56 -7.44 -41.37
CA LYS A 15 -41.15 -6.42 -40.39
C LYS A 15 -40.93 -7.05 -39.00
N ARG A 16 -41.76 -8.02 -38.60
CA ARG A 16 -41.60 -8.76 -37.33
C ARG A 16 -40.38 -9.69 -37.35
N GLU A 17 -40.11 -10.37 -38.45
CA GLU A 17 -38.91 -11.22 -38.58
C GLU A 17 -37.62 -10.40 -38.57
N LYS A 18 -37.58 -9.28 -39.32
CA LYS A 18 -36.44 -8.36 -39.31
C LYS A 18 -36.19 -7.79 -37.91
N GLN A 19 -37.23 -7.43 -37.16
CA GLN A 19 -37.11 -6.98 -35.76
C GLN A 19 -36.64 -8.10 -34.81
N LYS A 20 -37.09 -9.34 -34.98
CA LYS A 20 -36.62 -10.49 -34.18
C LYS A 20 -35.15 -10.79 -34.44
N GLN A 21 -34.71 -10.77 -35.70
CA GLN A 21 -33.31 -10.97 -36.05
C GLN A 21 -32.42 -9.86 -35.52
N LEU A 22 -32.88 -8.59 -35.58
CA LEU A 22 -32.14 -7.46 -35.01
C LEU A 22 -32.04 -7.57 -33.49
N LYS A 23 -33.14 -7.89 -32.79
CA LYS A 23 -33.11 -8.14 -31.34
C LYS A 23 -32.18 -9.29 -30.99
N GLN A 24 -32.25 -10.43 -31.69
CA GLN A 24 -31.35 -11.56 -31.44
C GLN A 24 -29.87 -11.22 -31.71
N LYS A 25 -29.55 -10.45 -32.75
CA LYS A 25 -28.18 -9.99 -33.03
C LYS A 25 -27.69 -9.01 -31.96
N VAL A 26 -28.53 -8.07 -31.53
CA VAL A 26 -28.21 -7.12 -30.46
C VAL A 26 -28.04 -7.84 -29.12
N THR A 27 -28.91 -8.79 -28.76
CA THR A 27 -28.80 -9.58 -27.53
C THR A 27 -27.55 -10.46 -27.54
N LYS A 28 -27.21 -11.10 -28.67
CA LYS A 28 -25.95 -11.86 -28.81
C LYS A 28 -24.72 -10.96 -28.69
N ALA A 29 -24.72 -9.77 -29.29
CA ALA A 29 -23.64 -8.80 -29.17
C ALA A 29 -23.49 -8.26 -27.74
N LEU A 30 -24.61 -8.03 -27.04
CA LEU A 30 -24.62 -7.57 -25.65
C LEU A 30 -24.07 -8.64 -24.68
N ILE A 31 -24.40 -9.92 -24.90
CA ILE A 31 -23.88 -11.05 -24.11
C ILE A 31 -22.38 -11.27 -24.39
N ALA A 32 -21.95 -11.16 -25.64
CA ALA A 32 -20.54 -11.27 -26.00
C ALA A 32 -19.70 -10.10 -25.42
N ALA A 33 -20.23 -8.88 -25.45
CA ALA A 33 -19.56 -7.69 -24.89
C ALA A 33 -19.49 -7.75 -23.35
N SER A 34 -20.56 -8.20 -22.67
CA SER A 34 -20.58 -8.36 -21.22
C SER A 34 -19.67 -9.50 -20.73
N GLY A 35 -19.60 -10.62 -21.47
CA GLY A 35 -18.69 -11.72 -21.17
C GLY A 35 -17.21 -11.34 -21.33
N ALA A 36 -16.86 -10.60 -22.38
CA ALA A 36 -15.48 -10.12 -22.59
C ALA A 36 -15.06 -9.09 -21.53
N ALA A 37 -15.93 -8.16 -21.16
CA ALA A 37 -15.65 -7.17 -20.12
C ALA A 37 -15.43 -7.83 -18.74
N ALA A 38 -16.27 -8.81 -18.39
CA ALA A 38 -16.12 -9.57 -17.13
C ALA A 38 -14.81 -10.38 -17.11
N ALA A 39 -14.45 -11.04 -18.21
CA ALA A 39 -13.22 -11.80 -18.31
C ALA A 39 -11.96 -10.91 -18.17
N VAL A 40 -11.94 -9.73 -18.80
CA VAL A 40 -10.83 -8.77 -18.66
C VAL A 40 -10.71 -8.28 -17.22
N LEU A 41 -11.81 -8.03 -16.53
CA LEU A 41 -11.82 -7.56 -15.14
C LEU A 41 -11.31 -8.63 -14.18
N VAL A 42 -11.72 -9.89 -14.37
CA VAL A 42 -11.22 -11.04 -13.59
C VAL A 42 -9.72 -11.27 -13.83
N VAL A 43 -9.27 -11.23 -15.09
CA VAL A 43 -7.85 -11.36 -15.43
C VAL A 43 -7.03 -10.21 -14.83
N PHE A 44 -7.55 -8.97 -14.87
CA PHE A 44 -6.87 -7.82 -14.28
C PHE A 44 -6.72 -7.93 -12.76
N ILE A 45 -7.77 -8.39 -12.06
CA ILE A 45 -7.72 -8.66 -10.61
C ILE A 45 -6.70 -9.77 -10.32
N PHE A 46 -6.71 -10.85 -11.10
CA PHE A 46 -5.74 -11.95 -10.97
C PHE A 46 -4.30 -11.48 -11.20
N VAL A 47 -4.05 -10.68 -12.24
CA VAL A 47 -2.72 -10.11 -12.53
C VAL A 47 -2.27 -9.19 -11.40
N MET A 48 -3.17 -8.36 -10.85
CA MET A 48 -2.86 -7.50 -9.70
C MET A 48 -2.54 -8.30 -8.44
N ALA A 49 -3.27 -9.39 -8.17
CA ALA A 49 -2.98 -10.31 -7.08
C ALA A 49 -1.61 -10.99 -7.25
N ILE A 50 -1.23 -11.34 -8.48
CA ILE A 50 0.07 -11.96 -8.79
C ILE A 50 1.22 -10.93 -8.74
N MET A 51 1.01 -9.71 -9.22
CA MET A 51 2.03 -8.67 -9.30
C MET A 51 2.29 -7.97 -7.95
N GLY A 52 1.29 -7.90 -7.07
CA GLY A 52 1.37 -7.20 -5.80
C GLY A 52 1.27 -5.68 -5.92
N GLU A 53 0.97 -5.02 -4.79
CA GLU A 53 0.88 -3.57 -4.71
C GLU A 53 2.26 -2.92 -4.61
N LYS A 54 2.44 -1.71 -5.12
CA LYS A 54 3.72 -1.00 -5.00
C LYS A 54 3.91 -0.51 -3.56
N SER A 55 5.08 -0.78 -2.96
CA SER A 55 5.37 -0.36 -1.58
C SER A 55 5.35 1.15 -1.35
N VAL A 56 5.64 1.96 -2.38
CA VAL A 56 5.56 3.43 -2.28
C VAL A 56 4.17 3.94 -1.91
N ALA A 57 3.11 3.17 -2.18
CA ALA A 57 1.75 3.55 -1.77
C ALA A 57 1.54 3.46 -0.24
N TYR A 58 2.46 2.79 0.46
CA TYR A 58 2.43 2.56 1.91
C TYR A 58 3.49 3.36 2.65
N MET A 59 4.07 4.38 2.02
CA MET A 59 4.99 5.31 2.66
C MET A 59 4.86 6.66 1.94
N PRO A 60 4.09 7.62 2.47
CA PRO A 60 3.82 8.90 1.80
C PRO A 60 5.03 9.86 1.87
N LEU A 61 6.17 9.41 1.35
CA LEU A 61 7.43 10.14 1.33
C LEU A 61 7.29 11.44 0.52
N GLY A 62 7.76 12.56 1.07
CA GLY A 62 7.68 13.86 0.40
C GLY A 62 6.33 14.56 0.52
N SER A 63 5.36 14.00 1.24
CA SER A 63 3.99 14.54 1.32
C SER A 63 3.82 15.74 2.24
N GLY A 64 4.72 15.96 3.21
CA GLY A 64 4.50 16.92 4.30
C GLY A 64 3.60 16.40 5.42
N GLN A 65 2.97 15.24 5.22
CA GLN A 65 1.99 14.65 6.13
C GLN A 65 2.59 14.43 7.51
N LYS A 66 1.79 14.78 8.53
CA LYS A 66 2.09 14.59 9.94
C LYS A 66 1.24 13.47 10.52
N LEU A 67 1.86 12.60 11.29
CA LEU A 67 1.24 11.51 12.01
C LEU A 67 1.52 11.71 13.50
N LEU A 68 0.50 11.58 14.34
CA LEU A 68 0.69 11.60 15.80
C LEU A 68 0.55 10.18 16.34
N PHE A 69 1.57 9.69 17.02
CA PHE A 69 1.59 8.39 17.66
C PHE A 69 1.48 8.51 19.17
N ASN A 70 0.63 7.68 19.76
CA ASN A 70 0.70 7.36 21.17
C ASN A 70 1.79 6.31 21.38
N VAL A 71 2.67 6.54 22.34
CA VAL A 71 3.73 5.59 22.74
C VAL A 71 3.42 5.09 24.14
N LYS A 72 3.22 3.79 24.30
CA LYS A 72 2.75 3.20 25.57
C LYS A 72 3.69 3.55 26.72
N GLY A 73 3.17 4.24 27.75
CA GLY A 73 3.92 4.62 28.94
C GLY A 73 4.97 5.73 28.71
N LYS A 74 4.94 6.42 27.57
CA LYS A 74 5.87 7.52 27.24
C LYS A 74 5.13 8.70 26.65
N ALA A 75 5.84 9.82 26.46
CA ALA A 75 5.31 10.96 25.74
C ALA A 75 4.97 10.57 24.28
N PRO A 76 3.92 11.17 23.68
CA PRO A 76 3.60 10.98 22.27
C PRO A 76 4.76 11.34 21.34
N GLU A 77 4.70 10.83 20.11
CA GLU A 77 5.68 11.12 19.06
C GLU A 77 4.96 11.69 17.83
N GLU A 78 5.39 12.86 17.35
CA GLU A 78 4.93 13.41 16.06
C GLU A 78 5.91 12.97 14.98
N TRP A 79 5.39 12.36 13.93
CA TRP A 79 6.16 11.95 12.76
C TRP A 79 5.78 12.84 11.59
N GLN A 80 6.75 13.39 10.88
CA GLN A 80 6.52 14.24 9.73
C GLN A 80 7.33 13.75 8.54
N PHE A 81 6.65 13.47 7.43
CA PHE A 81 7.32 13.24 6.16
C PHE A 81 7.80 14.57 5.60
N ASP A 82 9.12 14.74 5.52
CA ASP A 82 9.70 15.97 5.00
C ASP A 82 9.42 16.10 3.50
N VAL A 83 8.97 17.28 3.08
CA VAL A 83 8.75 17.64 1.68
C VAL A 83 10.08 17.79 0.96
N LYS A 84 11.11 18.25 1.67
CA LYS A 84 12.44 18.47 1.10
C LYS A 84 13.17 17.14 0.90
N LYS A 85 13.91 17.09 -0.18
CA LYS A 85 14.84 16.01 -0.48
C LYS A 85 16.19 16.28 0.18
N HIS A 86 16.82 15.23 0.67
CA HIS A 86 18.08 15.28 1.41
C HIS A 86 19.15 14.46 0.71
N GLN A 87 20.35 15.01 0.59
CA GLN A 87 21.49 14.25 0.10
C GLN A 87 22.09 13.42 1.25
N VAL A 88 22.24 12.12 1.01
CA VAL A 88 22.84 11.14 1.92
C VAL A 88 23.78 10.26 1.11
N GLU A 89 25.09 10.33 1.39
CA GLU A 89 26.11 9.58 0.64
C GLU A 89 26.00 9.77 -0.90
N GLY A 90 25.66 10.98 -1.35
CA GLY A 90 25.50 11.30 -2.78
C GLY A 90 24.20 10.79 -3.41
N VAL A 91 23.26 10.29 -2.61
CA VAL A 91 21.95 9.82 -3.08
C VAL A 91 20.84 10.67 -2.46
N GLU A 92 19.87 11.03 -3.31
CA GLU A 92 18.69 11.77 -2.90
C GLU A 92 17.72 10.88 -2.09
N CYS A 93 17.38 11.32 -0.89
CA CYS A 93 16.49 10.62 0.04
C CYS A 93 15.35 11.53 0.50
N SER A 94 14.18 10.96 0.75
CA SER A 94 13.12 11.59 1.52
C SER A 94 13.35 11.34 3.01
N ALA A 95 13.05 12.31 3.87
CA ALA A 95 13.21 12.15 5.31
C ALA A 95 11.87 11.95 6.02
N LEU A 96 11.90 11.15 7.08
CA LEU A 96 10.88 11.05 8.10
C LEU A 96 11.47 11.60 9.40
N VAL A 97 10.89 12.66 9.91
CA VAL A 97 11.31 13.29 11.18
C VAL A 97 10.37 12.84 12.27
N MET A 98 10.90 12.17 13.29
CA MET A 98 10.18 11.73 14.47
C MET A 98 10.57 12.63 15.64
N THR A 99 9.60 13.24 16.29
CA THR A 99 9.80 14.22 17.37
C THR A 99 9.07 13.77 18.62
N ASN A 100 9.80 13.50 19.68
CA ASN A 100 9.23 13.21 20.99
C ASN A 100 8.60 14.48 21.58
N GLN A 101 7.31 14.44 21.89
CA GLN A 101 6.56 15.63 22.33
C GLN A 101 6.83 16.02 23.79
N GLY A 102 7.49 15.17 24.58
CA GLY A 102 7.82 15.46 25.98
C GLY A 102 9.16 16.19 26.16
N ASN A 103 10.13 15.93 25.29
CA ASN A 103 11.48 16.50 25.41
C ASN A 103 12.03 17.13 24.11
N PHE A 104 11.24 17.14 23.04
CA PHE A 104 11.59 17.70 21.73
C PHE A 104 12.84 17.10 21.07
N SER A 105 13.32 15.95 21.56
CA SER A 105 14.35 15.19 20.87
C SER A 105 13.83 14.67 19.55
N THR A 106 14.70 14.64 18.54
CA THR A 106 14.33 14.22 17.19
C THR A 106 15.17 13.05 16.70
N LYS A 107 14.54 12.18 15.91
CA LYS A 107 15.20 11.15 15.12
C LYS A 107 14.79 11.36 13.66
N GLN A 108 15.75 11.35 12.75
CA GLN A 108 15.48 11.41 11.31
C GLN A 108 15.82 10.07 10.69
N GLU A 109 14.93 9.58 9.84
CA GLU A 109 15.15 8.40 9.00
C GLU A 109 15.10 8.81 7.54
N TYR A 110 16.10 8.39 6.76
CA TYR A 110 16.27 8.77 5.36
C TYR A 110 15.98 7.59 4.45
N TYR A 111 15.00 7.77 3.59
CA TYR A 111 14.43 6.74 2.74
C TYR A 111 14.71 7.01 1.26
N ARG A 112 15.03 5.95 0.53
CA ARG A 112 15.08 5.95 -0.94
C ARG A 112 14.32 4.76 -1.49
N PHE A 113 13.86 4.89 -2.73
CA PHE A 113 13.23 3.79 -3.44
C PHE A 113 14.17 3.29 -4.54
N GLU A 114 14.36 1.97 -4.59
CA GLU A 114 15.10 1.30 -5.65
C GLU A 114 14.21 0.27 -6.34
N LYS A 115 14.16 0.29 -7.67
CA LYS A 115 13.25 -0.57 -8.44
C LYS A 115 13.43 -2.06 -8.17
N LYS A 116 14.64 -2.53 -7.87
CA LYS A 116 14.90 -3.97 -7.63
C LYS A 116 14.70 -4.39 -6.18
N ALA A 117 14.91 -3.49 -5.23
CA ALA A 117 14.91 -3.81 -3.80
C ALA A 117 13.64 -3.33 -3.09
N GLY A 118 13.09 -2.17 -3.49
CA GLY A 118 11.95 -1.52 -2.88
C GLY A 118 12.34 -0.29 -2.06
N LEU A 119 11.67 -0.11 -0.94
CA LEU A 119 11.88 1.01 -0.03
C LEU A 119 12.99 0.70 0.96
N ILE A 120 14.04 1.52 0.94
CA ILE A 120 15.27 1.33 1.72
C ILE A 120 15.41 2.47 2.72
N LEU A 121 15.60 2.13 3.99
CA LEU A 121 16.18 3.01 5.00
C LEU A 121 17.68 3.12 4.75
N ALA A 122 18.08 4.20 4.08
CA ALA A 122 19.47 4.45 3.70
C ALA A 122 20.32 4.87 4.90
N ALA A 123 19.80 5.78 5.73
CA ALA A 123 20.49 6.29 6.91
C ALA A 123 19.53 6.76 7.98
N TYR A 124 20.05 7.04 9.16
CA TYR A 124 19.34 7.71 10.24
C TYR A 124 20.26 8.73 10.95
N SER A 125 19.66 9.71 11.62
CA SER A 125 20.36 10.62 12.52
C SER A 125 19.51 10.92 13.75
N SER A 126 20.15 11.46 14.78
CA SER A 126 19.46 11.98 15.97
C SER A 126 19.78 13.46 16.12
N ASN A 127 18.78 14.26 16.49
CA ASN A 127 18.89 15.70 16.70
C ASN A 127 19.54 16.45 15.53
N TYR A 128 19.24 16.04 14.29
CA TYR A 128 19.84 16.60 13.06
C TYR A 128 21.38 16.51 13.02
N GLY A 129 21.96 15.63 13.83
CA GLY A 129 23.39 15.43 13.94
C GLY A 129 23.94 14.52 12.85
N LYS A 130 25.02 13.79 13.21
CA LYS A 130 25.70 12.88 12.29
C LYS A 130 24.73 11.83 11.74
N LYS A 131 24.81 11.61 10.43
CA LYS A 131 24.08 10.54 9.73
C LYS A 131 24.85 9.22 9.83
N TYR A 132 24.14 8.16 10.17
CA TYR A 132 24.64 6.80 10.28
C TYR A 132 23.97 5.94 9.21
N LYS A 133 24.77 5.16 8.49
CA LYS A 133 24.27 4.25 7.46
C LYS A 133 23.43 3.13 8.08
N ALA A 134 22.32 2.79 7.43
CA ALA A 134 21.48 1.65 7.80
C ALA A 134 21.51 0.59 6.70
N GLY A 135 21.07 0.93 5.49
CA GLY A 135 21.05 0.00 4.36
C GLY A 135 20.02 -1.13 4.52
N LEU A 136 18.88 -0.84 5.14
CA LEU A 136 17.83 -1.83 5.40
C LEU A 136 16.66 -1.65 4.44
N VAL A 137 16.27 -2.71 3.73
CA VAL A 137 15.02 -2.78 2.98
C VAL A 137 13.89 -2.87 4.00
N ILE A 138 13.02 -1.86 4.03
CA ILE A 138 11.87 -1.82 4.91
C ILE A 138 10.67 -2.44 4.21
N LEU A 139 10.46 -2.18 2.92
CA LEU A 139 9.42 -2.83 2.13
C LEU A 139 9.98 -3.25 0.78
N PRO A 140 9.65 -4.45 0.26
CA PRO A 140 10.06 -4.87 -1.08
C PRO A 140 9.41 -3.97 -2.15
N GLU A 141 9.86 -4.02 -3.40
CA GLU A 141 9.26 -3.21 -4.48
C GLU A 141 7.75 -3.46 -4.61
N ARG A 142 7.36 -4.73 -4.47
CA ARG A 142 5.98 -5.21 -4.56
C ARG A 142 5.59 -5.96 -3.30
N ILE A 143 4.50 -5.53 -2.68
CA ILE A 143 3.89 -6.16 -1.51
C ILE A 143 3.00 -7.30 -2.00
N LYS A 144 3.32 -8.52 -1.57
CA LYS A 144 2.47 -9.70 -1.77
C LYS A 144 2.24 -10.38 -0.44
N GLN A 145 1.03 -10.89 -0.26
CA GLN A 145 0.66 -11.69 0.90
C GLN A 145 1.59 -12.91 1.03
N GLY A 146 2.04 -13.18 2.25
CA GLY A 146 2.90 -14.32 2.56
C GLY A 146 4.35 -14.17 2.08
N MET A 147 4.70 -13.06 1.43
CA MET A 147 6.05 -12.83 0.94
C MET A 147 7.04 -12.68 2.10
N GLU A 148 8.17 -13.37 1.97
CA GLU A 148 9.36 -13.14 2.79
C GLU A 148 10.43 -12.44 1.93
N PHE A 149 11.16 -11.51 2.53
CA PHE A 149 12.23 -10.78 1.85
C PHE A 149 13.41 -10.51 2.79
N ALA A 150 14.61 -10.49 2.23
CA ALA A 150 15.81 -10.08 2.95
C ALA A 150 15.76 -8.57 3.20
N ALA A 151 15.63 -8.17 4.46
CA ALA A 151 15.61 -6.78 4.88
C ALA A 151 17.03 -6.19 4.98
N GLY A 152 18.06 -7.03 5.11
CA GLY A 152 19.47 -6.63 5.14
C GLY A 152 20.23 -7.33 6.25
N THR A 153 21.39 -6.78 6.62
CA THR A 153 22.26 -7.38 7.64
C THR A 153 22.61 -6.34 8.69
N TYR A 154 22.50 -6.72 9.97
CA TYR A 154 22.95 -5.90 11.09
C TYR A 154 23.83 -6.72 12.02
N ASN A 155 25.06 -6.27 12.27
CA ASN A 155 26.07 -7.00 13.07
C ASN A 155 26.23 -8.47 12.64
N ASN A 156 26.42 -8.70 11.33
CA ASN A 156 26.57 -10.02 10.71
C ASN A 156 25.38 -10.97 10.91
N ARG A 157 24.20 -10.46 11.29
CA ARG A 157 22.96 -11.22 11.32
C ARG A 157 22.01 -10.73 10.24
N GLU A 158 21.50 -11.66 9.46
CA GLU A 158 20.47 -11.38 8.47
C GLU A 158 19.16 -10.99 9.17
N ILE A 159 18.50 -9.99 8.62
CA ILE A 159 17.17 -9.54 9.02
C ILE A 159 16.23 -9.94 7.89
N THR A 160 15.14 -10.60 8.22
CA THR A 160 14.11 -11.03 7.28
C THR A 160 12.80 -10.33 7.62
N GLY A 161 12.09 -9.85 6.61
CA GLY A 161 10.72 -9.33 6.75
C GLY A 161 9.71 -10.30 6.16
N LYS A 162 8.62 -10.56 6.88
CA LYS A 162 7.49 -11.39 6.41
C LYS A 162 6.20 -10.58 6.34
N ILE A 163 5.63 -10.50 5.15
CA ILE A 163 4.36 -9.81 4.89
C ILE A 163 3.19 -10.75 5.15
N SER A 164 2.29 -10.36 6.04
CA SER A 164 1.04 -11.06 6.31
C SER A 164 -0.09 -10.54 5.43
N GLU A 165 -1.26 -11.16 5.56
CA GLU A 165 -2.51 -10.65 5.01
C GLU A 165 -2.85 -9.26 5.50
N LYS A 166 -3.68 -8.57 4.72
CA LYS A 166 -4.31 -7.33 5.17
C LYS A 166 -5.34 -7.67 6.22
N GLU A 167 -5.38 -6.86 7.26
CA GLU A 167 -6.32 -6.96 8.36
C GLU A 167 -6.89 -5.57 8.69
N GLU A 168 -8.10 -5.55 9.22
CA GLU A 168 -8.71 -4.34 9.75
C GLU A 168 -8.19 -4.10 11.17
N LEU A 169 -7.45 -3.01 11.35
CA LEU A 169 -6.91 -2.60 12.62
C LEU A 169 -7.80 -1.51 13.24
N SER A 170 -8.33 -1.76 14.43
CA SER A 170 -8.99 -0.71 15.22
C SER A 170 -7.93 0.21 15.83
N THR A 171 -8.00 1.50 15.49
CA THR A 171 -7.12 2.55 16.01
C THR A 171 -7.97 3.68 16.60
N PRO A 172 -7.39 4.60 17.38
CA PRO A 172 -8.08 5.83 17.79
C PRO A 172 -8.61 6.69 16.63
N MET A 173 -8.09 6.52 15.41
CA MET A 173 -8.59 7.19 14.21
C MET A 173 -9.81 6.49 13.58
N GLY A 174 -10.16 5.30 14.06
CA GLY A 174 -11.15 4.42 13.45
C GLY A 174 -10.52 3.12 12.93
N VAL A 175 -11.28 2.41 12.11
CA VAL A 175 -10.86 1.14 11.50
C VAL A 175 -10.03 1.44 10.25
N ILE A 176 -8.83 0.87 10.18
CA ILE A 176 -7.89 1.08 9.07
C ILE A 176 -7.45 -0.29 8.54
N GLU A 177 -7.58 -0.50 7.23
CA GLU A 177 -6.98 -1.66 6.55
C GLU A 177 -5.46 -1.50 6.51
N ALA A 178 -4.73 -2.48 7.05
CA ALA A 178 -3.28 -2.49 7.07
C ALA A 178 -2.75 -3.92 6.86
N PHE A 179 -1.57 -4.06 6.24
CA PHE A 179 -0.85 -5.34 6.27
C PHE A 179 0.25 -5.29 7.32
N LYS A 180 0.53 -6.45 7.91
CA LYS A 180 1.58 -6.61 8.92
C LYS A 180 2.89 -7.06 8.28
N VAL A 181 4.00 -6.47 8.68
CA VAL A 181 5.36 -6.96 8.42
C VAL A 181 5.99 -7.36 9.73
N ASP A 182 6.35 -8.63 9.84
CA ASP A 182 7.13 -9.15 10.96
C ASP A 182 8.62 -9.17 10.56
N TYR A 183 9.43 -8.33 11.22
CA TYR A 183 10.89 -8.32 11.04
C TYR A 183 11.56 -9.10 12.17
N SER A 184 12.41 -10.05 11.78
CA SER A 184 13.13 -10.93 12.71
C SER A 184 14.58 -11.17 12.24
N GLY A 185 15.40 -11.78 13.10
CA GLY A 185 16.80 -12.18 12.79
C GLY A 185 17.89 -11.43 13.56
N SER A 186 17.59 -10.23 14.09
CA SER A 186 18.50 -9.45 14.94
C SER A 186 17.79 -8.85 16.13
N ARG A 187 18.40 -8.96 17.33
CA ARG A 187 17.88 -8.34 18.57
C ARG A 187 17.73 -6.81 18.49
N TYR A 188 18.37 -6.16 17.52
CA TYR A 188 18.34 -4.71 17.35
C TYR A 188 17.27 -4.25 16.35
N PHE A 189 16.72 -5.19 15.58
CA PHE A 189 15.70 -4.92 14.58
C PHE A 189 14.66 -6.04 14.62
N ASP A 190 14.12 -6.25 15.82
CA ASP A 190 13.10 -7.24 16.10
C ASP A 190 11.78 -6.53 16.38
N ARG A 191 10.93 -6.41 15.36
CA ARG A 191 9.71 -5.59 15.43
C ARG A 191 8.63 -6.07 14.48
N VAL A 192 7.40 -5.71 14.82
CA VAL A 192 6.23 -5.90 13.98
C VAL A 192 5.66 -4.54 13.63
N VAL A 193 5.40 -4.30 12.35
CA VAL A 193 4.87 -3.03 11.85
C VAL A 193 3.64 -3.27 11.00
N TRP A 194 2.57 -2.53 11.25
CA TRP A 194 1.39 -2.49 10.41
C TRP A 194 1.46 -1.29 9.49
N TYR A 195 1.34 -1.50 8.19
CA TYR A 195 1.38 -0.46 7.16
C TYR A 195 0.01 -0.27 6.54
N ALA A 196 -0.48 0.97 6.54
CA ALA A 196 -1.70 1.34 5.85
C ALA A 196 -1.39 2.25 4.65
N LYS A 197 -2.17 2.07 3.59
CA LYS A 197 -2.00 2.79 2.33
C LYS A 197 -2.24 4.29 2.56
N GLY A 198 -1.35 5.12 2.04
CA GLY A 198 -1.41 6.59 2.19
C GLY A 198 -1.02 7.10 3.59
N TYR A 199 -0.86 6.24 4.59
CA TYR A 199 -0.50 6.66 5.95
C TYR A 199 0.94 6.28 6.31
N GLY A 200 1.42 5.13 5.86
CA GLY A 200 2.67 4.58 6.40
C GLY A 200 2.42 3.60 7.54
N PRO A 201 3.36 3.49 8.49
CA PRO A 201 3.15 2.74 9.72
C PRO A 201 1.94 3.26 10.49
N VAL A 202 1.06 2.38 10.97
CA VAL A 202 -0.09 2.73 11.82
C VAL A 202 -0.01 2.10 13.20
N LYS A 203 0.73 1.00 13.32
CA LYS A 203 1.06 0.36 14.60
C LYS A 203 2.46 -0.23 14.52
N ILE A 204 3.22 -0.11 15.60
CA ILE A 204 4.57 -0.67 15.73
C ILE A 204 4.67 -1.34 17.09
N ILE A 205 5.16 -2.58 17.11
CA ILE A 205 5.59 -3.27 18.32
C ILE A 205 7.06 -3.61 18.16
N ASP A 206 7.93 -2.91 18.89
CA ASP A 206 9.35 -3.22 18.94
C ASP A 206 9.59 -4.22 20.08
N ARG A 207 9.87 -5.48 19.72
CA ARG A 207 9.99 -6.60 20.68
C ARG A 207 11.23 -6.45 21.55
N ALA A 208 12.29 -5.83 21.03
CA ALA A 208 13.54 -5.61 21.75
C ALA A 208 13.39 -4.59 22.88
N SER A 209 12.73 -3.46 22.60
CA SER A 209 12.50 -2.39 23.59
C SER A 209 11.18 -2.52 24.35
N ARG A 210 10.33 -3.49 23.98
CA ARG A 210 8.95 -3.66 24.46
C ARG A 210 8.09 -2.41 24.26
N GLU A 211 8.43 -1.62 23.25
CA GLU A 211 7.73 -0.38 22.94
C GLU A 211 6.58 -0.64 21.96
N GLU A 212 5.42 -0.07 22.26
CA GLU A 212 4.25 -0.11 21.39
C GLU A 212 3.87 1.32 21.00
N LYS A 213 3.74 1.54 19.68
CA LYS A 213 3.27 2.80 19.09
C LYS A 213 1.98 2.54 18.32
N THR A 214 0.99 3.41 18.49
CA THR A 214 -0.27 3.35 17.74
C THR A 214 -0.61 4.73 17.21
N LEU A 215 -0.99 4.80 15.93
CA LEU A 215 -1.39 6.03 15.27
C LEU A 215 -2.69 6.57 15.88
N VAL A 216 -2.69 7.86 16.22
CA VAL A 216 -3.80 8.55 16.87
C VAL A 216 -4.48 9.56 15.96
N SER A 217 -3.69 10.24 15.12
CA SER A 217 -4.24 11.21 14.16
C SER A 217 -3.29 11.43 13.00
N VAL A 218 -3.85 11.92 11.89
CA VAL A 218 -3.14 12.35 10.69
C VAL A 218 -3.50 13.80 10.40
N LYS A 219 -2.52 14.63 10.09
CA LYS A 219 -2.70 16.02 9.65
C LYS A 219 -1.98 16.21 8.31
N GLN A 220 -2.61 16.96 7.41
CA GLN A 220 -2.01 17.40 6.15
C GLN A 220 -1.42 18.80 6.32
#